data_AF-A0A498QTC7-F1
#
_entry.id   AF-A0A498QTC7-F1
#
_cell.length_a   1.000
_cell.length_b   1.000
_cell.length_c   1.000
_cell.angle_alpha   90.00
_cell.angle_beta   90.00
_cell.angle_gamma   90.00
#
_symmetry.space_group_name_H-M   'P 1'
#
loop_
_entity.id
_entity.type
_entity.pdbx_description
1 polymer ?
#
loop_
_entity_poly.entity_id
_entity_poly.type
_entity_poly.pdbx_seq_one_letter_code
_entity_poly.pdbx_strand_id
1 'polypeptide(L)' 'MSYVITSPEVLATASTQLAGIRSAISEANAAAAAPITGVLAAGADEVSAAIAAMFTAHGQAYQLISAQAEAFHNQFV' A
#
# COMPACT_ATOMS: atom_id res chain seq x y z
N MET A 1 -35.65 9.17 -15.60
CA MET A 1 -34.87 10.09 -14.74
C MET A 1 -34.39 9.30 -13.54
N SER A 2 -33.08 9.10 -13.41
CA SER A 2 -32.50 8.51 -12.19
C SER A 2 -32.40 9.62 -11.14
N TYR A 3 -33.00 9.41 -9.97
CA TYR A 3 -32.81 10.28 -8.81
C TYR A 3 -31.80 9.60 -7.89
N VAL A 4 -30.70 10.29 -7.58
CA VAL A 4 -29.74 9.86 -6.55
C VAL A 4 -30.13 10.57 -5.27
N ILE A 5 -30.52 9.81 -4.25
CA ILE A 5 -30.73 10.30 -2.89
C ILE A 5 -29.43 10.08 -2.13
N THR A 6 -28.87 11.13 -1.53
CA THR A 6 -27.67 11.05 -0.69
C THR A 6 -28.01 11.45 0.75
N SER A 7 -27.27 10.92 1.73
CA SER A 7 -27.24 11.42 3.10
C SER A 7 -25.83 11.98 3.36
N PRO A 8 -25.66 13.31 3.35
CA PRO A 8 -24.37 13.96 3.55
C PRO A 8 -23.65 13.52 4.84
N GLU A 9 -24.40 13.30 5.92
CA GLU A 9 -23.85 12.88 7.21
C GLU A 9 -23.26 11.46 7.16
N VAL A 10 -23.91 10.56 6.43
CA VAL A 10 -23.40 9.20 6.20
C VAL A 10 -22.13 9.24 5.34
N LEU A 11 -22.10 10.09 4.30
CA LEU A 11 -20.91 10.27 3.46
C LEU A 11 -19.73 10.85 4.24
N ALA A 12 -19.96 11.85 5.09
CA ALA A 12 -18.92 12.44 5.94
C ALA A 12 -18.35 11.42 6.94
N THR A 13 -19.22 10.59 7.53
CA THR A 13 -18.82 9.51 8.43
C THR A 13 -17.98 8.47 7.70
N ALA A 14 -18.41 8.05 6.50
CA ALA A 14 -17.68 7.09 5.68
C ALA A 14 -16.31 7.63 5.25
N SER A 15 -16.22 8.89 4.81
CA SER A 15 -14.96 9.56 4.46
C SER A 15 -13.97 9.55 5.65
N THR A 16 -14.44 9.87 6.86
CA THR A 16 -13.62 9.83 8.08
C THR A 16 -13.11 8.41 8.39
N GLN A 17 -13.96 7.39 8.27
CA GLN A 17 -13.56 6.00 8.49
C GLN A 17 -12.54 5.53 7.47
N LEU A 18 -12.73 5.88 6.19
CA LEU A 18 -11.81 5.56 5.11
C LEU A 18 -10.44 6.22 5.32
N ALA A 19 -10.41 7.49 5.75
CA ALA A 19 -9.16 8.17 6.10
C ALA A 19 -8.41 7.44 7.23
N GLY A 20 -9.13 6.95 8.26
CA GLY A 20 -8.56 6.15 9.34
C GLY A 20 -7.96 4.83 8.85
N ILE A 21 -8.67 4.10 8.00
CA ILE A 21 -8.17 2.86 7.37
C ILE A 21 -6.92 3.14 6.53
N ARG A 22 -6.93 4.21 5.73
CA ARG A 22 -5.77 4.60 4.92
C ARG A 22 -4.56 4.97 5.78
N SER A 23 -4.75 5.62 6.93
CA SER A 23 -3.65 5.89 7.86
C SER A 23 -2.99 4.59 8.32
N ALA A 24 -3.78 3.62 8.77
CA ALA A 24 -3.27 2.32 9.22
C ALA A 24 -2.52 1.57 8.10
N ILE A 25 -3.02 1.63 6.86
CA ILE A 25 -2.36 1.03 5.69
C ILE A 25 -1.03 1.73 5.38
N SER A 26 -0.99 3.06 5.43
CA SER A 26 0.24 3.83 5.18
C SER A 26 1.33 3.50 6.21
N GLU A 27 0.97 3.42 7.49
CA GLU A 27 1.88 2.99 8.56
C GLU A 27 2.41 1.57 8.34
N ALA A 28 1.53 0.63 7.95
CA ALA A 28 1.94 -0.74 7.63
C ALA A 28 2.89 -0.79 6.42
N ASN A 29 2.61 -0.02 5.36
CA ASN A 29 3.47 0.08 4.18
C ASN A 29 4.85 0.64 4.52
N ALA A 30 4.90 1.69 5.36
CA ALA A 30 6.14 2.29 5.82
C ALA A 30 6.96 1.32 6.68
N ALA A 31 6.31 0.61 7.62
CA ALA A 31 6.95 -0.41 8.44
C ALA A 31 7.50 -1.58 7.61
N ALA A 32 6.80 -1.97 6.54
CA ALA A 32 7.21 -3.04 5.65
C ALA A 32 8.31 -2.65 4.66
N ALA A 33 8.52 -1.36 4.38
CA ALA A 33 9.41 -0.89 3.32
C ALA A 33 10.82 -1.48 3.41
N ALA A 34 11.51 -1.24 4.53
CA ALA A 34 12.86 -1.74 4.74
C ALA A 34 12.98 -3.28 4.67
N PRO A 35 12.19 -4.08 5.41
CA PRO A 35 12.35 -5.53 5.42
C PRO A 35 12.03 -6.20 4.07
N ILE A 36 11.13 -5.65 3.25
CA ILE A 36 10.76 -6.28 1.96
C ILE A 36 11.65 -5.83 0.79
N THR A 37 12.36 -4.70 0.91
CA THR A 37 13.32 -4.22 -0.11
C THR A 37 14.78 -4.49 0.26
N GLY A 38 15.04 -4.99 1.46
CA GLY A 38 16.37 -5.31 1.98
C GLY A 38 16.58 -6.81 2.18
N VAL A 39 15.96 -7.65 1.34
CA VAL A 39 16.02 -9.11 1.50
C VAL A 39 17.45 -9.59 1.24
N LEU A 40 18.03 -10.26 2.22
CA LEU A 40 19.38 -10.83 2.13
C LEU A 40 19.32 -12.24 1.55
N ALA A 41 20.37 -12.62 0.81
CA ALA A 41 20.56 -13.99 0.35
C ALA A 41 20.73 -14.92 1.56
N ALA A 42 20.04 -16.07 1.54
CA ALA A 42 20.12 -17.07 2.61
C ALA A 42 21.49 -17.78 2.65
N GLY A 43 22.14 -17.91 1.50
CA GLY A 43 23.47 -18.48 1.31
C GLY A 43 24.29 -17.70 0.30
N ALA A 44 25.55 -18.10 0.13
CA ALA A 44 26.50 -17.47 -0.80
C ALA A 44 26.35 -17.96 -2.25
N ASP A 45 25.42 -18.88 -2.51
CA ASP A 45 25.17 -19.45 -3.83
C ASP A 45 24.33 -18.50 -4.72
N GLU A 46 24.44 -18.72 -6.02
CA GLU A 46 23.78 -17.89 -7.03
C GLU A 46 22.26 -18.00 -6.99
N VAL A 47 21.71 -19.14 -6.53
CA VAL A 47 20.25 -19.33 -6.41
C VAL A 47 19.71 -18.47 -5.27
N SER A 48 20.35 -18.50 -4.11
CA SER A 48 20.03 -17.62 -2.96
C SER A 48 20.11 -16.15 -3.33
N ALA A 49 21.17 -15.74 -4.06
CA ALA A 49 21.33 -14.37 -4.53
C ALA A 49 20.20 -13.96 -5.49
N ALA A 50 19.86 -14.82 -6.46
CA ALA A 50 18.80 -14.56 -7.42
C ALA A 50 17.41 -14.45 -6.74
N ILE A 51 17.12 -15.32 -5.77
CA ILE A 51 15.86 -15.29 -5.02
C ILE A 51 15.75 -13.99 -4.19
N ALA A 52 16.81 -13.61 -3.48
CA ALA A 52 16.83 -12.36 -2.70
C ALA A 52 16.63 -11.12 -3.58
N ALA A 53 17.28 -11.10 -4.76
CA ALA A 53 17.10 -10.04 -5.73
C ALA A 53 15.66 -9.98 -6.28
N MET A 54 15.06 -11.13 -6.59
CA MET A 54 13.67 -11.22 -7.05
C MET A 54 12.69 -10.66 -6.01
N PHE A 55 12.82 -11.07 -4.74
CA PHE A 55 11.95 -10.56 -3.67
C PHE A 55 12.16 -9.07 -3.40
N THR A 56 13.41 -8.60 -3.42
CA THR A 56 13.72 -7.17 -3.29
C THR A 56 13.06 -6.35 -4.40
N ALA A 57 13.17 -6.80 -5.66
CA ALA A 57 12.53 -6.14 -6.80
C ALA A 57 10.99 -6.14 -6.66
N HIS A 58 10.42 -7.24 -6.18
CA HIS A 58 8.98 -7.31 -5.90
C HIS A 58 8.56 -6.33 -4.80
N GLY A 59 9.33 -6.23 -3.70
CA GLY A 59 9.09 -5.27 -2.63
C GLY A 59 9.16 -3.82 -3.12
N GLN A 60 10.10 -3.49 -4.01
CA GLN A 60 10.21 -2.17 -4.61
C GLN A 60 8.99 -1.85 -5.51
N ALA A 61 8.57 -2.81 -6.34
CA ALA A 61 7.37 -2.66 -7.16
C ALA A 61 6.10 -2.47 -6.32
N TYR A 62 5.98 -3.22 -5.21
CA TYR A 62 4.89 -3.05 -4.26
C TYR A 62 4.86 -1.65 -3.67
N GLN A 63 6.00 -1.12 -3.20
CA GLN A 63 6.08 0.23 -2.63
C GLN A 63 5.66 1.33 -3.63
N LEU A 64 6.04 1.19 -4.90
CA LEU A 64 5.62 2.11 -5.96
C LEU A 64 4.10 2.10 -6.16
N ILE A 65 3.49 0.92 -6.23
CA ILE A 65 2.04 0.78 -6.41
C ILE A 65 1.29 1.26 -5.16
N SER A 66 1.79 0.95 -3.96
CA SER A 66 1.21 1.43 -2.70
C SER A 66 1.17 2.96 -2.61
N ALA A 67 2.23 3.65 -3.06
CA ALA A 67 2.23 5.11 -3.14
C ALA A 67 1.20 5.66 -4.14
N GLN A 68 1.01 4.99 -5.29
CA GLN A 68 -0.02 5.37 -6.26
C GLN A 68 -1.43 5.15 -5.71
N ALA A 69 -1.66 4.04 -5.00
CA ALA A 69 -2.94 3.76 -4.34
C ALA A 69 -3.26 4.79 -3.25
N GLU A 70 -2.25 5.23 -2.48
CA GLU A 70 -2.42 6.31 -1.50
C GLU A 70 -2.82 7.63 -2.17
N ALA A 71 -2.15 8.00 -3.25
CA ALA A 71 -2.49 9.22 -4.00
C ALA A 71 -3.91 9.19 -4.56
N PHE A 72 -4.34 8.03 -5.09
CA PHE A 72 -5.72 7.84 -5.55
C PHE A 72 -6.73 7.95 -4.41
N HIS A 73 -6.47 7.30 -3.27
CA HIS A 73 -7.35 7.35 -2.11
C HIS A 73 -7.55 8.79 -1.60
N ASN A 74 -6.49 9.60 -1.62
CA ASN A 74 -6.54 11.01 -1.21
C ASN A 74 -7.38 11.90 -2.13
N GLN A 75 -7.58 11.48 -3.38
CA GLN A 75 -8.48 12.18 -4.30
C GLN A 75 -9.92 11.73 -4.12
N PHE A 76 -10.14 10.52 -3.61
CA PHE A 76 -11.45 9.94 -3.43
C PHE A 76 -12.14 10.41 -2.14
N VAL A 77 -11.40 10.52 -1.04
CA VAL A 77 -11.88 10.89 0.30
C VAL A 77 -11.83 12.39 0.53
#